data_AF-A0A7S3BCY2-F1
#
_entry.id   AF-A0A7S3BCY2-F1
#
_cell.length_a   1.000
_cell.length_b   1.000
_cell.length_c   1.000
_cell.angle_alpha   90.00
_cell.angle_beta   90.00
_cell.angle_gamma   90.00
#
_symmetry.space_group_name_H-M   'P 1'
#
loop_
_entity.id
_entity.type
_entity.pdbx_description
1 polymer ?
#
loop_
_entity_poly.entity_id
_entity_poly.type
_entity_poly.pdbx_seq_one_letter_code
_entity_poly.pdbx_strand_id
1 'polypeptide(L)'
;VPVCSDAPTRAGAQIEDCLQQALWGKCDEPFMAGRCAKSCGRCASSAQLRALRNTLLVSARQASPCATPDGDTWLMRAFQNKADYAAVHGMPLAWTSALIDPQYEGAWNKLAWLARLVNRSLEHRKEEPVAGGKEESP
;
A
#
# COMPACT_ATOMS: atom_id res chain seq x y z
N VAL A 1 14.86 14.01 -10.68
CA VAL A 1 14.55 12.98 -9.65
C VAL A 1 15.64 11.92 -9.75
N PRO A 2 16.39 11.61 -8.69
CA PRO A 2 17.39 10.55 -8.77
C PRO A 2 16.70 9.24 -9.16
N VAL A 3 17.32 8.49 -10.07
CA VAL A 3 16.75 7.25 -10.61
C VAL A 3 16.65 6.24 -9.48
N CYS A 4 15.47 5.64 -9.31
CA CYS A 4 15.30 4.57 -8.34
C CYS A 4 15.90 3.28 -8.90
N SER A 5 17.20 3.08 -8.67
CA SER A 5 17.97 1.96 -9.19
C SER A 5 18.84 1.32 -8.11
N ASP A 6 19.16 0.07 -8.36
CA ASP A 6 20.19 -0.66 -7.63
C ASP A 6 21.49 -0.60 -8.44
N ALA A 7 22.49 0.03 -7.84
CA ALA A 7 23.84 0.12 -8.38
C ALA A 7 24.80 -0.34 -7.28
N PRO A 8 25.32 -1.58 -7.34
CA PRO A 8 26.23 -2.10 -6.32
C PRO A 8 27.54 -1.29 -6.32
N THR A 9 28.19 -1.19 -5.16
CA THR A 9 29.60 -0.77 -5.08
C THR A 9 30.45 -1.81 -5.81
N ARG A 10 31.16 -1.42 -6.87
CA ARG A 10 32.14 -2.31 -7.48
C ARG A 10 33.35 -2.43 -6.54
N ALA A 11 33.41 -3.51 -5.75
CA ALA A 11 34.57 -3.87 -4.94
C ALA A 11 35.05 -5.28 -5.35
N GLY A 12 35.71 -5.38 -6.50
CA GLY A 12 36.43 -6.59 -6.90
C GLY A 12 35.57 -7.80 -7.32
N ALA A 13 36.19 -8.99 -7.28
CA ALA A 13 35.72 -10.25 -7.88
C ALA A 13 34.48 -10.89 -7.21
N GLN A 14 33.82 -10.21 -6.28
CA GLN A 14 32.56 -10.62 -5.68
C GLN A 14 31.60 -9.43 -5.83
N ILE A 15 30.82 -9.43 -6.90
CA ILE A 15 29.71 -8.47 -7.04
C ILE A 15 28.62 -8.96 -6.09
N GLU A 16 28.66 -8.53 -4.84
CA GLU A 16 27.53 -8.73 -3.96
C GLU A 16 26.39 -7.84 -4.44
N ASP A 17 25.23 -8.46 -4.65
CA ASP A 17 24.08 -7.73 -5.15
C ASP A 17 23.49 -6.83 -4.04
N CYS A 18 22.79 -5.79 -4.48
CA CYS A 18 22.18 -4.82 -3.58
C CYS A 18 21.15 -5.44 -2.61
N LEU A 19 20.50 -6.55 -2.98
CA LEU A 19 19.54 -7.23 -2.13
C LEU A 19 20.26 -7.95 -0.99
N GLN A 20 21.38 -8.62 -1.28
CA GLN A 20 22.19 -9.32 -0.28
C GLN A 20 22.76 -8.34 0.77
N GLN A 21 23.29 -7.19 0.31
CA GLN A 21 23.80 -6.16 1.23
C GLN A 21 22.69 -5.54 2.09
N ALA A 22 21.50 -5.35 1.52
CA ALA A 22 20.34 -4.90 2.27
C ALA A 22 19.92 -5.92 3.34
N LEU A 23 19.93 -7.22 3.01
CA LEU A 23 19.61 -8.29 3.95
C LEU A 23 20.61 -8.37 5.12
N TRP A 24 21.86 -7.98 4.91
CA TRP A 24 22.86 -7.87 5.96
C TRP A 24 22.79 -6.57 6.78
N GLY A 25 21.80 -5.71 6.51
CA GLY A 25 21.62 -4.44 7.21
C GLY A 25 22.70 -3.41 6.90
N LYS A 26 23.41 -3.54 5.76
CA LYS A 26 24.53 -2.65 5.38
C LYS A 26 24.09 -1.35 4.72
N CYS A 27 22.79 -1.10 4.64
CA CYS A 27 22.27 0.08 3.95
C CYS A 27 22.87 1.38 4.52
N ASP A 28 22.96 1.55 5.84
CA ASP A 28 23.40 2.82 6.45
C ASP A 28 24.93 3.00 6.52
N GLU A 29 25.69 2.10 5.90
CA GLU A 29 27.15 2.18 5.88
C GLU A 29 27.65 3.28 4.91
N PRO A 30 28.81 3.91 5.19
CA PRO A 30 29.36 4.97 4.35
C PRO A 30 29.61 4.54 2.90
N PHE A 31 30.02 3.30 2.67
CA PHE A 31 30.27 2.78 1.32
C PHE A 31 28.99 2.58 0.50
N MET A 32 27.84 2.46 1.19
CA MET A 32 26.49 2.34 0.61
C MET A 32 25.79 3.68 0.42
N ALA A 33 26.43 4.79 0.80
CA ALA A 33 25.88 6.13 0.58
C ALA A 33 25.60 6.37 -0.91
N GLY A 34 24.36 6.74 -1.23
CA GLY A 34 23.92 7.02 -2.61
C GLY A 34 23.82 5.79 -3.52
N ARG A 35 23.90 4.56 -2.97
CA ARG A 35 23.78 3.30 -3.73
C ARG A 35 22.62 2.44 -3.26
N CYS A 36 22.28 1.46 -4.10
CA CYS A 36 21.25 0.44 -3.83
C CYS A 36 19.93 1.04 -3.30
N ALA A 37 19.49 2.15 -3.90
CA ALA A 37 18.40 2.94 -3.37
C ALA A 37 17.07 2.18 -3.38
N LYS A 38 16.90 1.25 -4.32
CA LYS A 38 15.68 0.44 -4.43
C LYS A 38 15.69 -0.70 -3.41
N SER A 39 16.78 -1.48 -3.32
CA SER A 39 16.91 -2.59 -2.37
C SER A 39 16.94 -2.11 -0.90
N CYS A 40 17.55 -0.96 -0.63
CA CYS A 40 17.55 -0.35 0.71
C CYS A 40 16.27 0.44 1.03
N GLY A 41 15.25 0.42 0.17
CA GLY A 41 13.97 1.11 0.43
C GLY A 41 14.05 2.64 0.48
N ARG A 42 15.14 3.24 -0.01
CA ARG A 42 15.35 4.71 -0.04
C ARG A 42 14.54 5.41 -1.12
N CYS A 43 14.03 4.65 -2.08
CA CYS A 43 13.18 5.14 -3.14
C CYS A 43 12.14 4.08 -3.54
N ALA A 44 11.06 4.55 -4.16
CA ALA A 44 10.12 3.69 -4.88
C ALA A 44 10.17 4.05 -6.37
N SER A 45 10.26 3.04 -7.24
CA SER A 45 10.17 3.25 -8.68
C SER A 45 8.79 3.81 -9.07
N SER A 46 8.68 4.45 -10.23
CA SER A 46 7.38 4.92 -10.74
C SER A 46 6.36 3.80 -10.91
N ALA A 47 6.82 2.56 -11.13
CA ALA A 47 5.98 1.36 -11.13
C ALA A 47 5.51 1.00 -9.71
N GLN A 48 6.39 1.00 -8.71
CA GLN A 48 6.01 0.78 -7.30
C GLN A 48 5.07 1.86 -6.77
N LEU A 49 5.33 3.14 -7.07
CA LEU A 49 4.44 4.25 -6.67
C LEU A 49 3.06 4.17 -7.35
N ARG A 50 2.98 3.56 -8.55
CA ARG A 50 1.69 3.27 -9.21
C ARG A 50 1.00 2.08 -8.55
N ALA A 51 1.73 1.02 -8.24
CA ALA A 51 1.19 -0.15 -7.55
C ALA A 51 0.64 0.20 -6.16
N LEU A 52 1.36 1.02 -5.39
CA LEU A 52 0.92 1.50 -4.07
C LEU A 52 -0.32 2.40 -4.17
N ARG A 53 -0.36 3.34 -5.13
CA ARG A 53 -1.56 4.16 -5.39
C ARG A 53 -2.77 3.34 -5.85
N ASN A 54 -2.54 2.18 -6.46
CA ASN A 54 -3.60 1.26 -6.88
C ASN A 54 -3.96 0.23 -5.79
N THR A 55 -3.39 0.34 -4.59
CA THR A 55 -3.69 -0.54 -3.45
C THR A 55 -4.52 0.21 -2.42
N LEU A 56 -5.74 -0.26 -2.16
CA LEU A 56 -6.61 0.28 -1.12
C LEU A 56 -6.46 -0.55 0.15
N LEU A 57 -5.99 0.06 1.24
CA LEU A 57 -6.07 -0.58 2.55
C LEU A 57 -7.52 -0.54 3.02
N VAL A 58 -8.07 -1.70 3.40
CA VAL A 58 -9.45 -1.82 3.85
C VAL A 58 -9.46 -2.30 5.30
N SER A 59 -10.14 -1.57 6.16
CA SER A 59 -10.30 -1.93 7.58
C SER A 59 -11.73 -1.67 8.04
N ALA A 60 -12.15 -2.31 9.12
CA ALA A 60 -13.46 -2.13 9.71
C ALA A 60 -13.46 -2.51 11.19
N ARG A 61 -14.49 -2.07 11.91
CA ARG A 61 -14.83 -2.54 13.26
C ARG A 61 -16.33 -2.80 13.38
N GLN A 62 -16.76 -3.45 14.46
CA GLN A 62 -18.19 -3.59 14.72
C GLN A 62 -18.86 -2.22 14.97
N ALA A 63 -20.17 -2.17 14.73
CA ALA A 63 -21.01 -0.98 14.91
C ALA A 63 -21.31 -0.69 16.37
N SER A 64 -21.53 -1.73 17.17
CA SER A 64 -21.75 -1.59 18.60
C SER A 64 -20.44 -1.28 19.33
N PRO A 65 -20.50 -0.66 20.52
CA PRO A 65 -19.38 -0.62 21.44
C PRO A 65 -18.84 -2.02 21.75
N CYS A 66 -17.59 -2.08 22.18
CA CYS A 66 -17.05 -3.31 22.73
C CYS A 66 -17.73 -3.64 24.06
N ALA A 67 -17.74 -4.93 24.43
CA ALA A 67 -18.24 -5.35 25.74
C ALA A 67 -17.41 -4.75 26.90
N THR A 68 -16.16 -4.37 26.63
CA THR A 68 -15.26 -3.74 27.59
C THR A 68 -14.75 -2.40 27.08
N PRO A 69 -14.60 -1.37 27.94
CA PRO A 69 -14.05 -0.06 27.54
C PRO A 69 -12.64 -0.13 26.95
N ASP A 70 -11.81 -1.07 27.45
CA ASP A 70 -10.47 -1.28 26.92
C ASP A 70 -10.49 -1.75 25.46
N GLY A 71 -11.49 -2.56 25.08
CA GLY A 71 -11.64 -3.03 23.71
C GLY A 71 -11.80 -1.90 22.71
N ASP A 72 -12.58 -0.87 23.06
CA ASP A 72 -12.76 0.31 22.22
C ASP A 72 -11.46 1.11 22.07
N THR A 73 -10.70 1.24 23.16
CA THR A 73 -9.38 1.88 23.14
C THR A 73 -8.42 1.15 22.20
N TRP A 74 -8.38 -0.18 22.27
CA TRP A 74 -7.54 -1.00 21.40
C TRP A 74 -7.96 -0.92 19.93
N LEU A 75 -9.26 -0.90 19.62
CA LEU A 75 -9.75 -0.73 18.26
C LEU A 75 -9.33 0.62 17.65
N MET A 76 -9.37 1.69 18.45
CA MET A 76 -8.93 3.02 17.98
C MET A 76 -7.42 3.10 17.78
N ARG A 77 -6.63 2.46 18.65
CA ARG A 77 -5.17 2.31 18.45
C ARG A 77 -4.85 1.50 17.20
N ALA A 78 -5.59 0.41 16.97
CA ALA A 78 -5.43 -0.43 15.80
C ALA A 78 -5.85 0.28 14.49
N PHE A 79 -6.82 1.19 14.56
CA PHE A 79 -7.17 2.08 13.45
C PHE A 79 -6.05 3.08 13.19
N GLN A 80 -5.59 3.80 14.22
CA GLN A 80 -4.53 4.80 14.10
C GLN A 80 -3.26 4.20 13.49
N ASN A 81 -2.83 3.03 13.97
CA ASN A 81 -1.67 2.32 13.41
C ASN A 81 -1.82 2.02 11.91
N LYS A 82 -3.02 1.63 11.45
CA LYS A 82 -3.29 1.36 10.04
C LYS A 82 -3.36 2.64 9.22
N ALA A 83 -3.93 3.71 9.77
CA ALA A 83 -3.99 5.02 9.13
C ALA A 83 -2.58 5.59 8.92
N ASP A 84 -1.73 5.52 9.94
CA ASP A 84 -0.34 5.97 9.85
C ASP A 84 0.47 5.12 8.86
N TYR A 85 0.32 3.79 8.90
CA TYR A 85 0.95 2.90 7.94
C TYR A 85 0.51 3.23 6.50
N ALA A 86 -0.79 3.41 6.27
CA ALA A 86 -1.32 3.78 4.97
C ALA A 86 -0.75 5.11 4.47
N ALA A 87 -0.66 6.11 5.35
CA ALA A 87 -0.11 7.42 5.04
C ALA A 87 1.38 7.36 4.66
N VAL A 88 2.20 6.66 5.45
CA VAL A 88 3.65 6.48 5.18
C VAL A 88 3.89 5.78 3.85
N HIS A 89 3.01 4.83 3.47
CA HIS A 89 3.15 4.06 2.23
C HIS A 89 2.37 4.63 1.04
N GLY A 90 1.71 5.77 1.18
CA GLY A 90 0.92 6.39 0.10
C GLY A 90 -0.26 5.54 -0.37
N MET A 91 -0.82 4.73 0.51
CA MET A 91 -2.02 3.91 0.24
C MET A 91 -3.26 4.63 0.74
N PRO A 92 -4.34 4.74 -0.05
CA PRO A 92 -5.64 5.15 0.47
C PRO A 92 -6.16 4.13 1.51
N LEU A 93 -6.85 4.62 2.54
CA LEU A 93 -7.51 3.80 3.57
C LEU A 93 -9.04 3.95 3.45
N ALA A 94 -9.73 2.83 3.28
CA ALA A 94 -11.18 2.72 3.42
C ALA A 94 -11.52 2.08 4.77
N TRP A 95 -12.27 2.80 5.59
CA TRP A 95 -12.67 2.35 6.93
C TRP A 95 -14.17 2.48 7.15
N THR A 96 -14.75 1.55 7.90
CA THR A 96 -16.16 1.61 8.31
C THR A 96 -16.36 1.02 9.71
N SER A 97 -17.29 1.60 10.46
CA SER A 97 -17.88 0.98 11.66
C SER A 97 -19.32 0.52 11.43
N ALA A 98 -19.87 0.66 10.22
CA ALA A 98 -21.25 0.29 9.94
C ALA A 98 -21.38 -1.21 9.64
N LEU A 99 -22.49 -1.81 10.09
CA LEU A 99 -22.97 -3.09 9.55
C LEU A 99 -23.56 -2.80 8.16
N ILE A 100 -22.91 -3.31 7.10
CA ILE A 100 -23.26 -2.98 5.71
C ILE A 100 -24.49 -3.76 5.27
N ASP A 101 -24.55 -5.04 5.65
CA ASP A 101 -25.63 -5.95 5.33
C ASP A 101 -25.93 -6.80 6.59
N PRO A 102 -27.17 -6.78 7.09
CA PRO A 102 -27.60 -7.58 8.24
C PRO A 102 -27.40 -9.09 8.04
N GLN A 103 -27.35 -9.59 6.80
CA GLN A 103 -27.08 -11.01 6.55
C GLN A 103 -25.63 -11.40 6.85
N TYR A 104 -24.71 -10.44 6.89
CA TYR A 104 -23.28 -10.63 7.06
C TYR A 104 -22.78 -9.99 8.35
N GLU A 105 -23.34 -10.38 9.49
CA GLU A 105 -22.92 -9.88 10.80
C GLU A 105 -21.53 -10.38 11.26
N GLY A 106 -20.98 -9.68 12.24
CA GLY A 106 -19.69 -10.01 12.85
C GLY A 106 -18.54 -10.00 11.83
N ALA A 107 -17.74 -11.06 11.83
CA ALA A 107 -16.58 -11.18 10.96
C ALA A 107 -16.93 -11.27 9.46
N TRP A 108 -18.18 -11.56 9.11
CA TRP A 108 -18.64 -11.68 7.73
C TRP A 108 -18.90 -10.33 7.06
N ASN A 109 -19.08 -9.25 7.85
CA ASN A 109 -19.35 -7.90 7.34
C ASN A 109 -18.22 -7.41 6.41
N LYS A 110 -17.01 -7.97 6.55
CA LYS A 110 -15.88 -7.73 5.64
C LYS A 110 -16.21 -8.07 4.17
N LEU A 111 -17.04 -9.09 3.92
CA LEU A 111 -17.42 -9.48 2.55
C LEU A 111 -18.33 -8.42 1.93
N ALA A 112 -19.36 -7.99 2.67
CA ALA A 112 -20.27 -6.93 2.22
C ALA A 112 -19.51 -5.61 1.98
N TRP A 113 -18.57 -5.27 2.87
CA TRP A 113 -17.75 -4.08 2.73
C TRP A 113 -16.84 -4.13 1.50
N LEU A 114 -16.12 -5.25 1.30
CA LEU A 114 -15.26 -5.44 0.13
C LEU A 114 -16.05 -5.43 -1.16
N ALA A 115 -17.20 -6.13 -1.22
CA ALA A 115 -18.06 -6.14 -2.40
C ALA A 115 -18.51 -4.72 -2.79
N ARG A 116 -18.93 -3.91 -1.81
CA ARG A 116 -19.32 -2.51 -2.06
C ARG A 116 -18.17 -1.67 -2.62
N LEU A 117 -16.97 -1.79 -2.06
CA LEU A 117 -15.79 -1.06 -2.53
C LEU A 117 -15.35 -1.49 -3.93
N VAL A 118 -15.34 -2.79 -4.20
CA VAL A 118 -14.96 -3.35 -5.51
C VAL A 118 -15.98 -2.94 -6.56
N ASN A 119 -17.28 -3.09 -6.30
CA ASN A 119 -18.32 -2.71 -7.25
C ASN A 119 -18.24 -1.23 -7.61
N ARG A 120 -18.06 -0.35 -6.62
CA ARG A 120 -17.86 1.09 -6.85
C ARG A 120 -16.64 1.36 -7.73
N SER A 121 -15.54 0.63 -7.53
CA SER A 121 -14.33 0.74 -8.36
C SER A 121 -14.58 0.31 -9.80
N LEU A 122 -15.34 -0.77 -10.01
CA LEU A 122 -15.71 -1.25 -11.34
C LEU A 122 -16.62 -0.26 -12.08
N GLU A 123 -17.55 0.39 -11.36
CA GLU A 123 -18.42 1.44 -11.91
C GLU A 123 -17.60 2.65 -12.37
N HIS A 124 -16.72 3.19 -11.53
CA HIS A 124 -15.85 4.29 -11.91
C HIS A 124 -14.98 3.99 -13.13
N ARG A 125 -14.50 2.74 -13.30
CA ARG A 125 -13.74 2.34 -14.50
C ARG A 125 -14.57 2.29 -15.77
N LYS A 126 -15.89 2.10 -15.69
CA LYS A 126 -16.78 2.12 -16.86
C LYS A 126 -17.04 3.54 -17.36
N GLU A 127 -16.96 4.52 -16.45
CA GLU A 127 -17.27 5.92 -16.73
C GLU A 127 -16.06 6.73 -17.24
N GLU A 128 -14.83 6.26 -17.03
CA GLU A 128 -13.66 6.93 -17.61
C GLU A 128 -13.67 6.78 -19.15
N PRO A 129 -13.78 7.90 -19.91
CA PRO A 129 -13.71 7.83 -21.36
C PRO A 129 -12.31 7.38 -21.76
N VAL A 130 -12.24 6.46 -22.72
CA VAL A 130 -10.99 6.01 -23.35
C VAL A 130 -10.26 7.23 -23.90
N ALA A 131 -9.31 7.75 -23.15
CA ALA A 131 -8.46 8.84 -23.58
C ALA A 131 -7.45 8.31 -24.61
N GLY A 132 -7.71 8.61 -25.89
CA GLY A 132 -6.67 8.64 -26.93
C GLY A 132 -6.68 7.48 -27.92
N GLY A 133 -7.70 7.40 -28.77
CA GLY A 133 -7.51 6.94 -30.14
C GLY A 133 -7.16 8.14 -31.02
N LYS A 134 -5.88 8.34 -31.35
CA LYS A 134 -5.52 9.20 -32.48
C LYS A 134 -5.97 8.47 -33.74
N GLU A 135 -6.95 9.05 -34.42
CA GLU A 135 -7.40 8.64 -35.74
C GLU A 135 -6.36 9.12 -36.77
N GLU A 136 -5.43 8.23 -37.14
CA GLU A 136 -4.68 8.38 -38.40
C GLU A 136 -5.54 7.77 -39.50
N SER A 137 -6.22 8.63 -40.25
CA SER A 137 -6.82 8.30 -41.54
C SER A 137 -5.82 8.54 -42.68
N PRO A 138 -5.98 7.81 -43.81
CA PRO A 138 -4.95 7.58 -44.83
C PRO A 138 -4.59 8.79 -45.70
#